data_AF-A0AB74LTH6-F1
#
_entry.id   AF-A0AB74LTH6-F1
#
_cell.length_a   1.000
_cell.length_b   1.000
_cell.length_c   1.000
_cell.angle_alpha   90.00
_cell.angle_beta   90.00
_cell.angle_gamma   90.00
#
_symmetry.space_group_name_H-M   'P 1'
#
loop_
_entity.id
_entity.type
_entity.pdbx_description
1 polymer ?
#
loop_
_entity_poly.entity_id
_entity_poly.type
_entity_poly.pdbx_seq_one_letter_code
_entity_poly.pdbx_strand_id
1 'polypeptide(L)'
;MTASFYREGASTRCDARIFRFGSDWVLCSFRLPTSMPIPLAVVAPGDVTLETWAFAGMTAREKRPTGLLLLRTRGDAAGTALARGTRLVVATHFHPITLATGPAEPAGTLSPGDAAVMARAVLSSMTPQNATALADPITLLAPAIRDVPVPKDGPEVTLADDPRACSVSGTEVPNYVLFDSGSGLRCARVATARMTFSPASRMDLDLDPLWGPEVGRPRRVFLIANGGFAAARLSAAAR
;
A
#
# COMPACT_ATOMS: atom_id res chain seq x y z
N MET A 1 28.04 -31.66 -13.32
CA MET A 1 26.83 -31.74 -14.16
C MET A 1 25.62 -31.63 -13.24
N THR A 2 25.12 -30.41 -13.03
CA THR A 2 23.87 -30.16 -12.30
C THR A 2 22.85 -29.72 -13.34
N ALA A 3 21.88 -30.60 -13.59
CA ALA A 3 20.85 -30.41 -14.60
C ALA A 3 19.93 -29.25 -14.20
N SER A 4 19.82 -28.29 -15.11
CA SER A 4 18.83 -27.22 -15.11
C SER A 4 17.43 -27.83 -15.22
N PHE A 5 16.60 -27.61 -14.20
CA PHE A 5 15.17 -27.98 -14.20
C PHE A 5 14.26 -26.76 -14.44
N TYR A 6 14.71 -25.77 -15.20
CA TYR A 6 13.77 -24.85 -15.85
C TYR A 6 13.34 -25.47 -17.18
N ARG A 7 12.26 -26.26 -17.15
CA ARG A 7 11.45 -26.43 -18.37
C ARG A 7 10.99 -25.02 -18.77
N GLU A 8 11.33 -24.60 -19.99
CA GLU A 8 10.69 -23.47 -20.67
C GLU A 8 9.21 -23.78 -20.88
N GLY A 9 8.42 -23.67 -19.80
CA GLY A 9 6.98 -23.58 -19.92
C GLY A 9 6.65 -22.27 -20.64
N ALA A 10 5.67 -22.29 -21.53
CA ALA A 10 5.20 -21.09 -22.19
C ALA A 10 4.83 -20.03 -21.14
N SER A 11 5.59 -18.94 -21.04
CA SER A 11 5.24 -17.83 -20.15
C SER A 11 3.88 -17.30 -20.60
N THR A 12 2.90 -17.26 -19.70
CA THR A 12 1.61 -16.65 -20.04
C THR A 12 1.84 -15.17 -20.28
N ARG A 13 1.54 -14.70 -21.49
CA ARG A 13 1.70 -13.30 -21.88
C ARG A 13 0.39 -12.55 -21.63
N CYS A 14 0.47 -11.44 -20.92
CA CYS A 14 -0.67 -10.57 -20.65
C CYS A 14 -0.33 -9.14 -21.06
N ASP A 15 -1.30 -8.42 -21.59
CA ASP A 15 -1.18 -6.99 -21.78
C ASP A 15 -1.36 -6.28 -20.43
N ALA A 16 -0.53 -5.29 -20.18
CA ALA A 16 -0.52 -4.53 -18.95
C ALA A 16 -0.54 -3.02 -19.21
N ARG A 17 -1.28 -2.32 -18.36
CA ARG A 17 -1.28 -0.86 -18.26
C ARG A 17 -0.38 -0.46 -17.11
N ILE A 18 0.27 0.68 -17.24
CA ILE A 18 1.16 1.21 -16.22
C ILE A 18 0.78 2.66 -15.90
N PHE A 19 0.85 3.02 -14.63
CA PHE A 19 0.52 4.35 -14.13
C PHE A 19 1.72 4.93 -13.39
N ARG A 20 2.04 6.20 -13.66
CA ARG A 20 3.06 6.94 -12.89
C ARG A 20 2.53 7.17 -11.48
N PHE A 21 3.25 6.66 -10.48
CA PHE A 21 2.76 6.57 -9.11
C PHE A 21 3.70 7.22 -8.07
N GLY A 22 4.47 8.21 -8.51
CA GLY A 22 5.56 8.85 -7.77
C GLY A 22 6.79 8.98 -8.67
N SER A 23 7.90 9.50 -8.14
CA SER A 23 9.16 9.55 -8.91
C SER A 23 9.74 8.16 -9.17
N ASP A 24 9.70 7.30 -8.15
CA ASP A 24 10.34 5.98 -8.15
C ASP A 24 9.32 4.83 -8.25
N TRP A 25 8.07 5.14 -8.61
CA TRP A 25 6.95 4.23 -8.43
C TRP A 25 6.10 4.12 -9.69
N VAL A 26 5.79 2.87 -10.03
CA VAL A 26 4.88 2.53 -11.12
C VAL A 26 3.85 1.53 -10.59
N LEU A 27 2.57 1.82 -10.84
CA LEU A 27 1.52 0.83 -10.66
C LEU A 27 1.30 0.10 -11.98
N CYS A 28 1.41 -1.22 -11.98
CA CYS A 28 1.11 -2.06 -13.14
C CYS A 28 -0.23 -2.77 -12.91
N SER A 29 -1.11 -2.67 -13.90
CA SER A 29 -2.44 -3.31 -13.91
C SER A 29 -2.54 -4.24 -15.12
N PHE A 30 -3.04 -5.45 -14.91
CA PHE A 30 -3.25 -6.42 -15.99
C PHE A 30 -4.50 -7.25 -15.71
N ARG A 31 -5.08 -7.82 -16.77
CA ARG A 31 -6.19 -8.75 -16.61
C ARG A 31 -5.68 -10.01 -15.91
N LEU A 32 -6.26 -10.35 -14.77
CA LEU A 32 -5.84 -11.52 -14.01
C LEU A 32 -6.19 -12.81 -14.79
N PRO A 33 -5.22 -13.70 -15.06
CA PRO A 33 -5.50 -15.01 -15.63
C PRO A 33 -6.38 -15.85 -14.69
N THR A 34 -7.10 -16.83 -15.24
CA THR A 34 -7.95 -17.75 -14.47
C THR A 34 -7.17 -18.61 -13.48
N SER A 35 -5.86 -18.79 -13.69
CA SER A 35 -4.96 -19.44 -12.75
C SER A 35 -4.66 -18.61 -11.49
N MET A 36 -5.09 -17.35 -11.45
CA MET A 36 -4.87 -16.40 -10.34
C MET A 36 -3.45 -16.45 -9.76
N PRO A 37 -2.42 -16.22 -10.60
CA PRO A 37 -1.06 -16.39 -10.17
C PRO A 37 -0.67 -15.32 -9.15
N ILE A 38 -0.48 -15.72 -7.88
CA ILE A 38 0.07 -14.86 -6.82
C ILE A 38 1.48 -14.39 -7.20
N PRO A 39 1.69 -13.08 -7.39
CA PRO A 39 3.00 -12.48 -7.64
C PRO A 39 3.94 -12.69 -6.46
N LEU A 40 5.17 -13.12 -6.74
CA LEU A 40 6.21 -13.31 -5.72
C LEU A 40 7.34 -12.30 -5.85
N ALA A 41 7.80 -12.04 -7.08
CA ALA A 41 8.88 -11.08 -7.35
C ALA A 41 8.88 -10.65 -8.83
N VAL A 42 9.52 -9.52 -9.12
CA VAL A 42 9.94 -9.19 -10.49
C VAL A 42 11.27 -9.88 -10.77
N VAL A 43 11.33 -10.61 -11.89
CA VAL A 43 12.53 -11.30 -12.38
C VAL A 43 13.28 -10.43 -13.39
N ALA A 44 12.54 -9.69 -14.21
CA ALA A 44 13.10 -8.76 -15.18
C ALA A 44 12.14 -7.59 -15.45
N PRO A 45 12.64 -6.37 -15.68
CA PRO A 45 14.06 -5.99 -15.63
C PRO A 45 14.57 -5.88 -14.18
N GLY A 46 15.89 -6.04 -13.97
CA GLY A 46 16.50 -6.18 -12.63
C GLY A 46 16.56 -4.89 -11.78
N ASP A 47 16.24 -3.75 -12.39
CA ASP A 47 16.11 -2.43 -11.76
C ASP A 47 14.67 -2.13 -11.28
N VAL A 48 13.77 -3.11 -11.40
CA VAL A 48 12.38 -3.02 -10.96
C VAL A 48 12.12 -4.09 -9.91
N THR A 49 11.54 -3.69 -8.77
CA THR A 49 11.18 -4.60 -7.69
C THR A 49 9.69 -4.55 -7.41
N LEU A 50 9.10 -5.70 -7.07
CA LEU A 50 7.74 -5.79 -6.58
C LEU A 50 7.70 -5.36 -5.11
N GLU A 51 6.92 -4.33 -4.79
CA GLU A 51 6.76 -3.86 -3.40
C GLU A 51 5.54 -4.51 -2.75
N THR A 52 4.40 -4.47 -3.44
CA THR A 52 3.16 -5.10 -2.99
C THR A 52 2.27 -5.38 -4.20
N TRP A 53 1.22 -6.18 -4.00
CA TRP A 53 0.27 -6.54 -5.04
C TRP A 53 -1.11 -6.76 -4.44
N ALA A 54 -2.12 -6.73 -5.29
CA ALA A 54 -3.48 -7.07 -4.93
C ALA A 54 -4.28 -7.57 -6.13
N PHE A 55 -5.37 -8.28 -5.84
CA PHE A 55 -6.39 -8.61 -6.83
C PHE A 55 -7.63 -7.75 -6.60
N ALA A 56 -8.03 -7.03 -7.63
CA ALA A 56 -9.27 -6.29 -7.67
C ALA A 56 -10.27 -7.03 -8.56
N GLY A 57 -11.55 -6.69 -8.43
CA GLY A 57 -12.55 -7.24 -9.35
C GLY A 57 -12.99 -8.68 -9.03
N MET A 58 -12.78 -9.17 -7.81
CA MET A 58 -12.98 -10.57 -7.41
C MET A 58 -14.43 -10.90 -7.00
N THR A 59 -15.40 -10.05 -7.37
CA THR A 59 -16.81 -10.29 -7.03
C THR A 59 -17.52 -11.12 -8.09
N ALA A 60 -18.57 -11.84 -7.72
CA ALA A 60 -19.38 -12.64 -8.64
C ALA A 60 -20.01 -11.85 -9.81
N ARG A 61 -20.05 -10.51 -9.71
CA ARG A 61 -20.61 -9.60 -10.73
C ARG A 61 -19.55 -9.10 -11.71
N GLU A 62 -18.29 -9.11 -11.33
CA GLU A 62 -17.20 -8.59 -12.16
C GLU A 62 -16.68 -9.67 -13.11
N LYS A 63 -16.78 -9.39 -14.41
CA LYS A 63 -16.42 -10.35 -15.47
C LYS A 63 -14.91 -10.39 -15.75
N ARG A 64 -14.12 -9.53 -15.10
CA ARG A 64 -12.71 -9.29 -15.44
C ARG A 64 -11.93 -8.87 -14.17
N PRO A 65 -11.45 -9.84 -13.35
CA PRO A 65 -10.56 -9.52 -12.25
C PRO A 65 -9.25 -8.92 -12.76
N THR A 66 -8.68 -8.03 -11.95
CA THR A 66 -7.49 -7.26 -12.27
C THR A 66 -6.38 -7.61 -11.28
N GLY A 67 -5.19 -7.90 -11.79
CA GLY A 67 -3.96 -7.94 -11.00
C GLY A 67 -3.34 -6.56 -10.93
N LEU A 68 -3.01 -6.11 -9.72
CA LEU A 68 -2.36 -4.83 -9.44
C LEU A 68 -1.01 -5.10 -8.79
N LEU A 69 0.06 -4.50 -9.32
CA LEU A 69 1.43 -4.60 -8.81
C LEU A 69 1.96 -3.19 -8.55
N LEU A 70 2.28 -2.86 -7.30
CA LEU A 70 3.07 -1.68 -7.01
C LEU A 70 4.55 -2.03 -7.19
N LEU A 71 5.18 -1.35 -8.14
CA LEU A 71 6.55 -1.56 -8.54
C LEU A 71 7.39 -0.36 -8.13
N ARG A 72 8.55 -0.66 -7.53
CA ARG A 72 9.58 0.34 -7.28
C ARG A 72 10.62 0.27 -8.38
N THR A 73 10.97 1.42 -8.94
CA THR A 73 11.98 1.54 -10.00
C THR A 73 13.22 2.22 -9.43
N ARG A 74 14.41 1.62 -9.61
CA ARG A 74 15.66 2.24 -9.18
C ARG A 74 16.16 3.20 -10.27
N GLY A 75 15.79 4.47 -10.13
CA GLY A 75 16.22 5.58 -11.00
C GLY A 75 15.34 5.80 -12.23
N ASP A 76 15.40 7.02 -12.78
CA ASP A 76 14.53 7.53 -13.84
C ASP A 76 14.54 6.67 -15.11
N ALA A 77 15.68 6.04 -15.41
CA ALA A 77 15.86 5.21 -16.60
C ALA A 77 14.94 3.97 -16.57
N ALA A 78 14.78 3.33 -15.41
CA ALA A 78 13.97 2.13 -15.22
C ALA A 78 12.48 2.44 -15.40
N GLY A 79 12.00 3.53 -14.77
CA GLY A 79 10.64 4.03 -14.95
C GLY A 79 10.36 4.42 -16.41
N THR A 80 11.32 5.06 -17.07
CA THR A 80 11.21 5.44 -18.49
C THR A 80 11.26 4.22 -19.42
N ALA A 81 12.01 3.17 -19.08
CA ALA A 81 12.08 1.93 -19.86
C ALA A 81 10.77 1.15 -19.79
N LEU A 82 10.20 0.98 -18.59
CA LEU A 82 8.84 0.45 -18.42
C LEU A 82 7.83 1.30 -19.20
N ALA A 83 7.93 2.63 -19.10
CA ALA A 83 7.07 3.56 -19.82
C ALA A 83 7.20 3.53 -21.35
N ARG A 84 8.21 2.87 -21.90
CA ARG A 84 8.43 2.71 -23.34
C ARG A 84 8.03 1.32 -23.88
N GLY A 85 7.35 0.51 -23.08
CA GLY A 85 6.79 -0.76 -23.51
C GLY A 85 7.74 -1.95 -23.33
N THR A 86 8.44 -2.00 -22.20
CA THR A 86 9.31 -3.12 -21.84
C THR A 86 8.50 -4.33 -21.35
N ARG A 87 9.06 -5.54 -21.48
CA ARG A 87 8.48 -6.75 -20.89
C ARG A 87 8.84 -6.83 -19.41
N LEU A 88 7.83 -6.90 -18.55
CA LEU A 88 8.00 -7.21 -17.13
C LEU A 88 7.77 -8.71 -16.94
N VAL A 89 8.76 -9.41 -16.39
CA VAL A 89 8.64 -10.83 -16.06
C VAL A 89 8.44 -10.94 -14.56
N VAL A 90 7.32 -11.53 -14.15
CA VAL A 90 6.93 -11.66 -12.74
C VAL A 90 6.93 -13.13 -12.38
N ALA A 91 7.74 -13.51 -11.39
CA ALA A 91 7.68 -14.83 -10.78
C ALA A 91 6.38 -14.95 -9.98
N THR A 92 5.76 -16.12 -10.07
CA THR A 92 4.50 -16.40 -9.38
C THR A 92 4.62 -17.76 -8.67
N HIS A 93 3.69 -18.07 -7.77
CA HIS A 93 3.64 -19.38 -7.10
C HIS A 93 3.40 -20.58 -8.07
N PHE A 94 3.11 -20.32 -9.34
CA PHE A 94 2.94 -21.32 -10.39
C PHE A 94 4.08 -21.19 -11.42
N HIS A 95 3.85 -20.42 -12.47
CA HIS A 95 4.81 -20.16 -13.55
C HIS A 95 4.99 -18.65 -13.70
N PRO A 96 6.16 -18.18 -14.16
CA PRO A 96 6.34 -16.77 -14.47
C PRO A 96 5.31 -16.28 -15.50
N ILE A 97 4.83 -15.06 -15.31
CA ILE A 97 4.00 -14.35 -16.27
C ILE A 97 4.82 -13.23 -16.91
N THR A 98 4.58 -12.99 -18.20
CA THR A 98 5.21 -11.91 -18.94
C THR A 98 4.18 -10.85 -19.23
N LEU A 99 4.34 -9.67 -18.64
CA LEU A 99 3.48 -8.52 -18.86
C LEU A 99 4.09 -7.63 -19.96
N ALA A 100 3.34 -7.44 -21.04
CA ALA A 100 3.67 -6.46 -22.07
C ALA A 100 3.14 -5.10 -21.63
N THR A 101 4.03 -4.20 -21.21
CA THR A 101 3.66 -2.85 -20.76
C THR A 101 3.42 -1.92 -21.94
N GLY A 102 2.64 -0.86 -21.73
CA GLY A 102 2.44 0.25 -22.67
C GLY A 102 2.98 1.57 -22.13
N PRO A 103 2.64 2.71 -22.77
CA PRO A 103 2.98 4.03 -22.26
C PRO A 103 2.42 4.29 -20.86
N ALA A 104 3.18 5.01 -20.02
CA ALA A 104 2.75 5.34 -18.66
C ALA A 104 1.64 6.39 -18.65
N GLU A 105 0.52 6.02 -18.04
CA GLU A 105 -0.63 6.88 -17.80
C GLU A 105 -0.49 7.69 -16.49
N PRO A 106 -1.20 8.81 -16.32
CA PRO A 106 -1.28 9.51 -15.03
C PRO A 106 -2.00 8.66 -13.97
N ALA A 107 -1.58 8.72 -12.70
CA ALA A 107 -2.27 8.02 -11.60
C ALA A 107 -3.78 8.31 -11.53
N GLY A 108 -4.21 9.52 -11.89
CA GLY A 108 -5.61 9.93 -11.87
C GLY A 108 -6.53 9.18 -12.86
N THR A 109 -5.99 8.38 -13.79
CA THR A 109 -6.78 7.55 -14.70
C THR A 109 -7.03 6.13 -14.15
N LEU A 110 -6.48 5.80 -12.98
CA LEU A 110 -6.76 4.55 -12.28
C LEU A 110 -8.24 4.50 -11.85
N SER A 111 -8.88 3.33 -12.00
CA SER A 111 -10.27 3.19 -11.60
C SER A 111 -10.41 3.36 -10.07
N PRO A 112 -11.51 3.95 -9.55
CA PRO A 112 -11.71 4.08 -8.12
C PRO A 112 -11.69 2.74 -7.36
N GLY A 113 -12.17 1.66 -7.99
CA GLY A 113 -12.14 0.31 -7.41
C GLY A 113 -10.73 -0.24 -7.28
N ASP A 114 -9.90 -0.09 -8.32
CA ASP A 114 -8.49 -0.51 -8.26
C ASP A 114 -7.70 0.34 -7.26
N ALA A 115 -7.97 1.65 -7.22
CA ALA A 115 -7.36 2.56 -6.24
C ALA A 115 -7.71 2.16 -4.80
N ALA A 116 -8.98 1.81 -4.52
CA ALA A 116 -9.41 1.36 -3.19
C ALA A 116 -8.73 0.06 -2.76
N VAL A 117 -8.58 -0.91 -3.67
CA VAL A 117 -7.87 -2.16 -3.38
C VAL A 117 -6.38 -1.90 -3.17
N MET A 118 -5.77 -1.08 -4.02
CA MET A 118 -4.34 -0.77 -3.91
C MET A 118 -4.02 0.04 -2.65
N ALA A 119 -4.86 1.00 -2.26
CA ALA A 119 -4.73 1.74 -1.00
C ALA A 119 -4.59 0.80 0.21
N ARG A 120 -5.43 -0.24 0.27
CA ARG A 120 -5.38 -1.24 1.35
C ARG A 120 -4.07 -2.02 1.32
N ALA A 121 -3.68 -2.52 0.15
CA ALA A 121 -2.47 -3.32 0.02
C ALA A 121 -1.19 -2.50 0.26
N VAL A 122 -1.15 -1.22 -0.09
CA VAL A 122 -0.02 -0.31 0.23
C VAL A 122 0.08 -0.04 1.72
N LEU A 123 -1.03 0.24 2.39
CA LEU A 123 -1.03 0.45 3.85
C LEU A 123 -0.61 -0.83 4.59
N SER A 124 -1.12 -1.99 4.17
CA SER A 124 -0.77 -3.29 4.77
C SER A 124 0.67 -3.73 4.47
N SER A 125 1.29 -3.27 3.39
CA SER A 125 2.68 -3.63 3.05
C SER A 125 3.72 -2.76 3.74
N MET A 126 3.31 -1.81 4.57
CA MET A 126 4.24 -0.85 5.15
C MET A 126 5.14 -1.52 6.21
N THR A 127 6.45 -1.35 6.04
CA THR A 127 7.53 -1.89 6.88
C THR A 127 8.54 -0.79 7.21
N PRO A 128 9.38 -0.95 8.23
CA PRO A 128 10.48 -0.01 8.51
C PRO A 128 11.37 0.33 7.31
N GLN A 129 11.55 -0.62 6.38
CA GLN A 129 12.43 -0.47 5.23
C GLN A 129 11.81 0.35 4.10
N ASN A 130 10.47 0.38 3.99
CA ASN A 130 9.76 1.04 2.88
C ASN A 130 8.89 2.24 3.30
N ALA A 131 8.63 2.44 4.59
CA ALA A 131 7.62 3.40 5.07
C ALA A 131 7.85 4.83 4.58
N THR A 132 9.11 5.28 4.52
CA THR A 132 9.44 6.61 3.96
C THR A 132 9.23 6.66 2.45
N ALA A 133 9.65 5.62 1.73
CA ALA A 133 9.54 5.56 0.27
C ALA A 133 8.09 5.49 -0.21
N LEU A 134 7.18 4.94 0.60
CA LEU A 134 5.75 4.82 0.28
C LEU A 134 4.96 6.14 0.43
N ALA A 135 5.58 7.24 0.85
CA ALA A 135 4.92 8.54 1.01
C ALA A 135 4.19 9.00 -0.28
N ASP A 136 4.85 8.87 -1.43
CA ASP A 136 4.31 9.24 -2.74
C ASP A 136 3.10 8.39 -3.15
N PRO A 137 3.19 7.04 -3.19
CA PRO A 137 2.05 6.18 -3.45
C PRO A 137 0.87 6.44 -2.50
N ILE A 138 1.13 6.61 -1.21
CA ILE A 138 0.09 6.86 -0.21
C ILE A 138 -0.59 8.20 -0.45
N THR A 139 0.17 9.23 -0.81
CA THR A 139 -0.39 10.56 -1.13
C THR A 139 -1.27 10.52 -2.37
N LEU A 140 -0.86 9.80 -3.41
CA LEU A 140 -1.67 9.62 -4.63
C LEU A 140 -2.94 8.79 -4.38
N LEU A 141 -2.88 7.84 -3.44
CA LEU A 141 -4.02 7.03 -3.01
C LEU A 141 -4.89 7.71 -1.94
N ALA A 142 -4.56 8.95 -1.52
CA ALA A 142 -5.27 9.64 -0.44
C ALA A 142 -6.80 9.68 -0.63
N PRO A 143 -7.36 9.93 -1.83
CA PRO A 143 -8.81 9.85 -2.04
C PRO A 143 -9.39 8.47 -1.69
N ALA A 144 -8.75 7.39 -2.14
CA ALA A 144 -9.18 6.03 -1.86
C ALA A 144 -9.01 5.64 -0.37
N ILE A 145 -7.95 6.11 0.28
CA ILE A 145 -7.74 5.94 1.72
C ILE A 145 -8.85 6.64 2.51
N ARG A 146 -9.26 7.84 2.08
CA ARG A 146 -10.36 8.63 2.66
C ARG A 146 -11.74 8.01 2.50
N ASP A 147 -11.88 7.00 1.65
CA ASP A 147 -13.14 6.28 1.47
C ASP A 147 -13.18 4.97 2.27
N VAL A 148 -12.08 4.56 2.90
CA VAL A 148 -12.07 3.36 3.74
C VAL A 148 -13.08 3.53 4.88
N PRO A 149 -14.03 2.62 5.12
CA PRO A 149 -14.99 2.76 6.21
C PRO A 149 -14.30 2.73 7.59
N VAL A 150 -14.80 3.54 8.52
CA VAL A 150 -14.43 3.44 9.94
C VAL A 150 -15.39 2.45 10.62
N PRO A 151 -14.92 1.30 11.13
CA PRO A 151 -15.78 0.36 11.83
C PRO A 151 -16.35 0.97 13.11
N LYS A 152 -17.62 0.68 13.42
CA LYS A 152 -18.26 1.13 14.67
C LYS A 152 -17.52 0.62 15.90
N ASP A 153 -17.07 -0.63 15.85
CA ASP A 153 -16.32 -1.30 16.91
C ASP A 153 -14.80 -1.19 16.71
N GLY A 154 -14.36 -0.25 15.86
CA GLY A 154 -12.94 0.00 15.60
C GLY A 154 -12.23 0.65 16.79
N PRO A 155 -10.89 0.63 16.77
CA PRO A 155 -10.07 1.26 17.80
C PRO A 155 -10.37 2.76 17.86
N GLU A 156 -10.33 3.30 19.06
CA GLU A 156 -10.54 4.70 19.35
C GLU A 156 -9.21 5.39 19.61
N VAL A 157 -9.00 6.52 18.95
CA VAL A 157 -7.81 7.35 19.08
C VAL A 157 -8.19 8.66 19.76
N THR A 158 -7.55 8.95 20.89
CA THR A 158 -7.62 10.24 21.56
C THR A 158 -6.33 11.00 21.28
N LEU A 159 -6.44 12.20 20.74
CA LEU A 159 -5.29 13.04 20.44
C LEU A 159 -4.85 13.78 21.72
N ALA A 160 -3.55 13.88 21.95
CA ALA A 160 -3.00 14.78 22.95
C ALA A 160 -2.87 16.20 22.39
N ASP A 161 -2.61 17.17 23.26
CA ASP A 161 -2.21 18.52 22.85
C ASP A 161 -0.84 18.51 22.18
N ASP A 162 0.04 17.59 22.58
CA ASP A 162 1.31 17.33 21.90
C ASP A 162 1.05 16.56 20.58
N PRO A 163 1.42 17.12 19.41
CA PRO A 163 1.26 16.46 18.10
C PRO A 163 2.16 15.24 17.90
N ARG A 164 2.99 14.89 18.89
CA ARG A 164 3.83 13.69 18.97
C ARG A 164 3.29 12.66 19.94
N ALA A 165 2.10 12.85 20.50
CA ALA A 165 1.49 11.88 21.40
C ALA A 165 0.03 11.61 21.03
N CYS A 166 -0.39 10.35 21.18
CA CYS A 166 -1.80 10.01 21.16
C CYS A 166 -2.07 8.78 22.02
N SER A 167 -3.33 8.57 22.36
CA SER A 167 -3.80 7.37 23.03
C SER A 167 -4.67 6.54 22.11
N VAL A 168 -4.54 5.22 22.19
CA VAL A 168 -5.29 4.26 21.39
C VAL A 168 -5.95 3.23 22.30
N SER A 169 -7.24 2.93 22.09
CA SER A 169 -7.90 1.82 22.79
C SER A 169 -7.47 0.46 22.24
N GLY A 170 -7.45 -0.56 23.08
CA GLY A 170 -7.14 -1.94 22.70
C GLY A 170 -5.71 -2.32 23.05
N THR A 171 -5.24 -3.44 22.48
CA THR A 171 -3.96 -4.07 22.83
C THR A 171 -3.02 -4.25 21.64
N GLU A 172 -3.47 -3.99 20.42
CA GLU A 172 -2.65 -4.13 19.22
C GLU A 172 -1.83 -2.85 18.99
N VAL A 173 -0.54 -2.92 19.29
CA VAL A 173 0.39 -1.79 19.13
C VAL A 173 0.67 -1.58 17.62
N PRO A 174 0.30 -0.42 17.04
CA PRO A 174 0.64 -0.14 15.66
C PRO A 174 2.13 0.21 15.51
N ASN A 175 2.68 -0.03 14.33
CA ASN A 175 4.01 0.45 13.96
C ASN A 175 3.99 1.92 13.54
N TYR A 176 2.88 2.36 12.93
CA TYR A 176 2.72 3.72 12.43
C TYR A 176 1.30 4.24 12.63
N VAL A 177 1.19 5.56 12.70
CA VAL A 177 -0.08 6.28 12.72
C VAL A 177 -0.12 7.22 11.53
N LEU A 178 -1.11 7.02 10.66
CA LEU A 178 -1.38 7.89 9.52
C LEU A 178 -2.54 8.82 9.86
N PHE A 179 -2.26 10.11 9.83
CA PHE A 179 -3.22 11.18 10.06
C PHE A 179 -3.65 11.79 8.73
N ASP A 180 -4.96 11.94 8.52
CA ASP A 180 -5.50 12.68 7.39
C ASP A 180 -6.24 13.93 7.88
N SER A 181 -5.81 15.09 7.38
CA SER A 181 -6.43 16.39 7.66
C SER A 181 -7.45 16.81 6.60
N GLY A 182 -7.55 16.06 5.49
CA GLY A 182 -8.32 16.43 4.30
C GLY A 182 -7.49 17.24 3.29
N SER A 183 -6.60 18.13 3.75
CA SER A 183 -5.65 18.85 2.87
C SER A 183 -4.37 18.07 2.61
N GLY A 184 -4.02 17.12 3.48
CA GLY A 184 -2.83 16.29 3.34
C GLY A 184 -2.77 15.15 4.34
N LEU A 185 -1.85 14.22 4.07
CA LEU A 185 -1.52 13.09 4.93
C LEU A 185 -0.23 13.35 5.69
N ARG A 186 -0.18 12.90 6.94
CA ARG A 186 1.03 12.86 7.77
C ARG A 186 1.19 11.45 8.33
N CYS A 187 2.38 10.89 8.23
CA CYS A 187 2.70 9.62 8.85
C CYS A 187 3.71 9.83 9.98
N ALA A 188 3.47 9.15 11.10
CA ALA A 188 4.40 9.08 12.21
C ALA A 188 4.68 7.63 12.57
N ARG A 189 5.92 7.35 12.95
CA ARG A 189 6.35 6.06 13.50
C ARG A 189 6.05 6.04 14.99
N VAL A 190 5.55 4.91 15.50
CA VAL A 190 5.44 4.71 16.94
C VAL A 190 6.83 4.45 17.51
N ALA A 191 7.33 5.38 18.33
CA ALA A 191 8.62 5.29 18.98
C ALA A 191 8.53 4.47 20.26
N THR A 192 7.50 4.73 21.07
CA THR A 192 7.20 3.94 22.27
C THR A 192 5.69 3.74 22.41
N ALA A 193 5.29 2.67 23.08
CA ALA A 193 3.91 2.41 23.45
C ALA A 193 3.85 1.94 24.90
N ARG A 194 3.08 2.64 25.74
CA ARG A 194 2.87 2.29 27.15
C ARG A 194 1.46 1.76 27.32
N MET A 195 1.36 0.51 27.74
CA MET A 195 0.07 -0.18 27.84
C MET A 195 -0.49 -0.11 29.25
N THR A 196 -1.78 0.18 29.35
CA THR A 196 -2.58 0.09 30.59
C THR A 196 -3.74 -0.84 30.33
N PHE A 197 -4.05 -1.74 31.27
CA PHE A 197 -5.08 -2.79 31.08
C PHE A 197 -6.34 -2.63 31.93
N SER A 198 -6.37 -1.65 32.86
CA SER A 198 -7.49 -1.44 33.78
C SER A 198 -7.91 0.03 33.80
N PRO A 199 -9.21 0.36 33.80
CA PRO A 199 -10.37 -0.55 33.71
C PRO A 199 -10.64 -1.06 32.29
N ALA A 200 -9.95 -0.53 31.28
CA ALA A 200 -9.99 -0.99 29.89
C ALA A 200 -8.58 -0.91 29.27
N SER A 201 -8.33 -1.72 28.23
CA SER A 201 -7.03 -1.71 27.54
C SER A 201 -6.83 -0.42 26.74
N ARG A 202 -5.70 0.24 26.99
CA ARG A 202 -5.30 1.51 26.37
C ARG A 202 -3.79 1.54 26.17
N MET A 203 -3.35 2.24 25.13
CA MET A 203 -1.96 2.44 24.78
C MET A 203 -1.69 3.92 24.62
N ASP A 204 -0.80 4.50 25.40
CA ASP A 204 -0.28 5.84 25.16
C ASP A 204 0.98 5.72 24.28
N LEU A 205 0.95 6.40 23.13
CA LEU A 205 1.96 6.31 22.07
C LEU A 205 2.79 7.59 22.02
N ASP A 206 4.11 7.42 22.01
CA ASP A 206 5.05 8.47 21.61
C ASP A 206 5.37 8.30 20.11
N LEU A 207 5.29 9.39 19.35
CA LEU A 207 5.32 9.38 17.88
C LEU A 207 6.49 10.20 17.33
N ASP A 208 7.28 9.59 16.45
CA ASP A 208 8.29 10.28 15.67
C ASP A 208 7.74 10.64 14.28
N PRO A 209 7.80 11.92 13.85
CA PRO A 209 7.41 12.30 12.50
C PRO A 209 8.21 11.52 11.45
N LEU A 210 7.53 10.92 10.47
CA LEU A 210 8.17 10.20 9.38
C LEU A 210 8.15 11.02 8.09
N TRP A 211 6.96 11.48 7.67
CA TRP A 211 6.78 12.35 6.51
C TRP A 211 5.42 13.05 6.55
N GLY A 212 5.26 14.03 5.66
CA GLY A 212 4.08 14.88 5.58
C GLY A 212 4.15 16.05 6.57
N PRO A 213 3.43 17.14 6.30
CA PRO A 213 3.45 18.31 7.16
C PRO A 213 2.82 18.01 8.52
N GLU A 214 3.17 18.81 9.53
CA GLU A 214 2.39 18.84 10.76
C GLU A 214 0.95 19.23 10.41
N VAL A 215 0.03 18.30 10.67
CA VAL A 215 -1.39 18.54 10.54
C VAL A 215 -1.90 19.07 11.88
N GLY A 216 -2.83 20.03 11.83
CA GLY A 216 -3.62 20.42 12.99
C GLY A 216 -4.53 19.27 13.43
N ARG A 217 -5.83 19.52 13.58
CA ARG A 217 -6.75 18.45 14.00
C ARG A 217 -7.04 17.49 12.82
N PRO A 218 -6.61 16.21 12.88
CA PRO A 218 -6.91 15.24 11.85
C PRO A 218 -8.42 14.96 11.82
N ARG A 219 -8.94 14.67 10.62
CA ARG A 219 -10.31 14.21 10.37
C ARG A 219 -10.40 12.68 10.44
N ARG A 220 -9.32 12.00 10.08
CA ARG A 220 -9.22 10.54 10.11
C ARG A 220 -7.86 10.10 10.62
N VAL A 221 -7.84 8.92 11.24
CA VAL A 221 -6.63 8.25 11.70
C VAL A 221 -6.66 6.81 11.24
N PHE A 222 -5.52 6.31 10.79
CA PHE A 222 -5.30 4.91 10.48
C PHE A 222 -4.12 4.40 11.30
N LEU A 223 -4.33 3.25 11.94
CA LEU A 223 -3.32 2.54 12.70
C LEU A 223 -2.76 1.45 11.80
N ILE A 224 -1.46 1.49 11.53
CA ILE A 224 -0.81 0.57 10.59
C ILE A 224 0.06 -0.39 11.39
N ALA A 225 -0.27 -1.67 11.30
CA ALA A 225 0.43 -2.78 11.94
C ALA A 225 1.17 -3.63 10.89
N ASN A 226 1.83 -4.70 11.32
CA ASN A 226 2.50 -5.59 10.39
C ASN A 226 1.48 -6.38 9.56
N GLY A 227 1.45 -6.18 8.25
CA GLY A 227 0.56 -6.89 7.33
C GLY A 227 -0.90 -6.39 7.33
N GLY A 228 -1.20 -5.32 8.07
CA GLY A 228 -2.59 -4.88 8.28
C GLY A 228 -2.71 -3.42 8.70
N PHE A 229 -3.94 -2.91 8.63
CA PHE A 229 -4.25 -1.59 9.14
C PHE A 229 -5.70 -1.52 9.61
N ALA A 230 -5.98 -0.58 10.52
CA ALA A 230 -7.32 -0.28 11.00
C ALA A 230 -7.62 1.21 10.86
N ALA A 231 -8.79 1.55 10.33
CA ALA A 231 -9.32 2.91 10.43
C ALA A 231 -9.86 3.11 11.84
N ALA A 232 -9.42 4.17 12.51
CA ALA A 232 -9.77 4.45 13.89
C ALA A 232 -10.86 5.51 14.00
N ARG A 233 -11.67 5.39 15.06
CA ARG A 233 -12.58 6.44 15.50
C ARG A 233 -11.79 7.50 16.24
N LEU A 234 -12.08 8.77 15.99
CA LEU A 234 -11.53 9.86 16.80
C LEU A 234 -12.42 10.11 18.01
N SER A 235 -11.83 10.06 19.20
CA SER A 235 -12.50 10.49 20.43
C SER A 235 -12.47 12.01 20.54
N ALA A 236 -13.52 12.58 21.12
CA ALA A 236 -13.39 13.91 21.70
C ALA A 236 -12.55 13.75 22.98
N ALA A 237 -11.44 14.49 23.11
CA ALA A 237 -10.69 14.52 24.36
C ALA A 237 -11.66 14.75 25.51
N ALA A 238 -11.57 13.91 26.56
CA ALA A 238 -12.32 14.12 27.78
C ALA A 238 -11.95 15.53 28.29
N ARG A 239 -12.95 16.42 28.34
CA ARG A 239 -12.80 17.73 28.96
C ARG A 239 -12.67 17.58 30.46
#